data_AF-A0A6N9C0Q3-F1
#
_entry.id   AF-A0A6N9C0Q3-F1
#
_cell.length_a   1.000
_cell.length_b   1.000
_cell.length_c   1.000
_cell.angle_alpha   90.00
_cell.angle_beta   90.00
_cell.angle_gamma   90.00
#
_symmetry.space_group_name_H-M   'P 1'
#
loop_
_entity.id
_entity.type
_entity.pdbx_description
1 polymer ?
#
loop_
_entity_poly.entity_id
_entity_poly.type
_entity_poly.pdbx_seq_one_letter_code
_entity_poly.pdbx_strand_id
1 'polypeptide(L)'
;GNAMYHLLRADEFDAERARELGLVQEVVPAGTQRARARQVAAEICECAPIAVQEIKRAALVYLQQGERAAFDEVPRMRERTAGSEDAREGMMSFVERRDAVFKGR
;
A
#
# COMPACT_ATOMS: atom_id res chain seq x y z
N GLY A 1 0.46 17.34 11.61
CA GLY A 1 0.50 16.22 12.57
C GLY A 1 1.28 16.60 13.82
N ASN A 2 1.35 15.73 14.82
CA ASN A 2 1.95 16.01 16.13
C ASN A 2 3.47 15.76 16.21
N ALA A 3 4.15 15.63 15.07
CA ALA A 3 5.57 15.30 15.02
C ALA A 3 6.43 16.29 15.83
N MET A 4 6.27 17.60 15.61
CA MET A 4 7.04 18.63 16.32
C MET A 4 6.78 18.65 17.83
N TYR A 5 5.55 18.35 18.26
CA TYR A 5 5.20 18.29 19.68
C TYR A 5 6.04 17.25 20.42
N HIS A 6 6.16 16.05 19.85
CA HIS A 6 6.94 14.97 20.45
C HIS A 6 8.45 15.18 20.29
N LEU A 7 8.91 15.64 19.12
CA LEU A 7 10.34 15.88 18.84
C LEU A 7 10.96 16.92 19.76
N LEU A 8 10.25 18.01 20.06
CA LEU A 8 10.77 19.09 20.90
C LEU A 8 10.74 18.78 22.41
N ARG A 9 9.86 17.86 22.84
CA ARG A 9 9.76 17.44 24.24
C ARG A 9 10.64 16.24 24.56
N ALA A 10 11.07 15.49 23.54
CA ALA A 10 11.73 14.20 23.69
C ALA A 10 10.95 13.26 24.63
N ASP A 11 9.61 13.29 24.53
CA ASP A 11 8.73 12.46 25.34
C ASP A 11 8.48 11.10 24.68
N GLU A 12 8.11 10.13 25.51
CA GLU A 12 7.74 8.79 25.07
C GLU A 12 6.21 8.64 25.05
N PHE A 13 5.70 7.77 24.17
CA PHE A 13 4.30 7.40 24.12
C PHE A 13 4.17 5.93 23.71
N ASP A 14 3.04 5.31 24.07
CA ASP A 14 2.78 3.90 23.84
C ASP A 14 2.24 3.60 22.42
N ALA A 15 2.00 2.31 22.14
CA ALA A 15 1.55 1.85 20.83
C ALA A 15 0.15 2.36 20.46
N GLU A 16 -0.76 2.47 21.42
CA GLU A 16 -2.11 3.01 21.17
C GLU A 16 -2.04 4.48 20.78
N ARG A 17 -1.24 5.27 21.51
CA ARG A 17 -1.01 6.66 21.13
C ARG A 17 -0.33 6.74 19.76
N ALA A 18 0.64 5.88 19.45
CA ALA A 18 1.27 5.84 18.13
C ALA A 18 0.24 5.61 17.01
N ARG A 19 -0.77 4.78 17.24
CA ARG A 19 -1.87 4.53 16.30
C ARG A 19 -2.77 5.74 16.11
N GLU A 20 -3.17 6.41 17.20
CA GLU A 20 -3.96 7.65 17.14
C GLU A 20 -3.24 8.76 16.35
N LEU A 21 -1.91 8.82 16.46
CA LEU A 21 -1.06 9.76 15.74
C LEU A 21 -0.87 9.40 14.26
N GLY A 22 -1.29 8.20 13.83
CA GLY A 22 -1.06 7.67 12.50
C GLY A 22 0.38 7.21 12.24
N LEU A 23 1.20 7.07 13.29
CA LEU A 23 2.58 6.58 13.19
C LEU A 23 2.62 5.07 12.86
N VAL A 24 1.68 4.31 13.44
CA VAL A 24 1.41 2.91 13.10
C VAL A 24 -0.05 2.74 12.70
N GLN A 25 -0.36 1.75 11.86
CA GLN A 25 -1.72 1.55 11.34
C GLN A 25 -2.55 0.57 12.18
N GLU A 26 -1.89 -0.34 12.91
CA GLU A 26 -2.55 -1.38 13.71
C GLU A 26 -1.76 -1.68 14.98
N VAL A 27 -2.46 -1.93 16.09
CA VAL A 27 -1.90 -2.39 17.36
C VAL A 27 -2.55 -3.73 17.68
N VAL A 28 -1.72 -4.71 18.06
CA VAL A 28 -2.15 -6.08 18.32
C VAL A 28 -1.53 -6.60 19.62
N PRO A 29 -2.08 -7.66 20.24
CA PRO A 29 -1.49 -8.27 21.43
C PRO A 29 -0.01 -8.63 21.24
N ALA A 30 0.80 -8.38 22.27
CA ALA A 30 2.22 -8.67 22.24
C ALA A 30 2.49 -10.15 21.90
N GLY A 31 3.41 -10.39 20.98
CA GLY A 31 3.73 -11.73 20.45
C GLY A 31 2.98 -12.09 19.16
N THR A 32 1.91 -11.37 18.80
CA THR A 32 1.11 -11.67 17.60
C THR A 32 1.46 -10.81 16.38
N GLN A 33 2.29 -9.77 16.55
CA GLN A 33 2.61 -8.77 15.52
C GLN A 33 3.15 -9.37 14.22
N ARG A 34 3.98 -10.43 14.31
CA ARG A 34 4.53 -11.09 13.12
C ARG A 34 3.49 -11.90 12.36
N ALA A 35 2.57 -12.54 13.08
CA ALA A 35 1.49 -13.30 12.47
C ALA A 35 0.55 -12.35 11.72
N ARG A 36 0.14 -11.25 12.35
CA ARG A 36 -0.70 -10.25 11.70
C ARG A 36 -0.01 -9.59 10.50
N ALA A 37 1.26 -9.22 10.63
CA ALA A 37 2.02 -8.65 9.51
C ALA A 37 2.07 -9.59 8.29
N ARG A 38 2.18 -10.92 8.51
CA ARG A 38 2.13 -11.91 7.42
C ARG A 38 0.74 -12.04 6.79
N GLN A 39 -0.33 -11.93 7.57
CA GLN A 39 -1.69 -11.92 7.04
C GLN A 39 -1.91 -10.73 6.11
N VAL A 40 -1.53 -9.53 6.55
CA VAL A 40 -1.59 -8.31 5.71
C VAL A 40 -0.73 -8.47 4.44
N ALA A 41 0.47 -9.04 4.58
CA ALA A 41 1.31 -9.31 3.41
C ALA A 41 0.66 -10.31 2.44
N ALA A 42 -0.04 -11.33 2.94
CA ALA A 42 -0.78 -12.28 2.11
C ALA A 42 -1.93 -11.60 1.37
N GLU A 43 -2.72 -10.77 2.05
CA GLU A 43 -3.79 -9.95 1.45
C GLU A 43 -3.25 -9.07 0.30
N ILE A 44 -2.07 -8.44 0.48
CA ILE A 44 -1.42 -7.65 -0.58
C ILE A 44 -0.95 -8.54 -1.74
N CYS A 45 -0.43 -9.74 -1.45
CA CYS A 45 0.04 -10.69 -2.46
C CYS A 45 -1.09 -11.31 -3.30
N GLU A 46 -2.34 -11.21 -2.88
CA GLU A 46 -3.51 -11.58 -3.68
C GLU A 46 -3.81 -10.55 -4.78
N CYS A 47 -3.25 -9.34 -4.69
CA CYS A 47 -3.42 -8.29 -5.69
C CYS A 47 -2.44 -8.44 -6.86
N ALA A 48 -2.78 -7.86 -8.02
CA ALA A 48 -1.91 -7.81 -9.18
C ALA A 48 -0.56 -7.12 -8.85
N PRO A 49 0.59 -7.82 -8.93
CA PRO A 49 1.87 -7.29 -8.48
C PRO A 49 2.27 -5.98 -9.17
N ILE A 50 2.04 -5.84 -10.48
CA ILE A 50 2.37 -4.61 -11.22
C ILE A 50 1.53 -3.43 -10.72
N ALA A 51 0.24 -3.64 -10.44
CA ALA A 51 -0.64 -2.58 -9.94
C ALA A 51 -0.22 -2.11 -8.54
N VAL A 52 0.07 -3.03 -7.61
CA VAL A 52 0.54 -2.69 -6.26
C VAL A 52 1.85 -1.88 -6.31
N GLN A 53 2.78 -2.27 -7.18
CA GLN A 53 4.05 -1.55 -7.36
C GLN A 53 3.84 -0.13 -7.88
N GLU A 54 2.99 0.06 -8.90
CA GLU A 54 2.73 1.40 -9.43
C GLU A 54 1.96 2.28 -8.43
N ILE A 55 1.00 1.74 -7.69
CA ILE A 55 0.29 2.47 -6.62
C ILE A 55 1.29 2.96 -5.57
N LYS A 56 2.19 2.07 -5.10
CA LYS A 56 3.23 2.45 -4.14
C LYS A 56 4.15 3.53 -4.70
N ARG A 57 4.53 3.42 -5.98
CA ARG A 57 5.39 4.41 -6.63
C ARG A 57 4.70 5.78 -6.73
N ALA A 58 3.46 5.82 -7.18
CA ALA A 58 2.69 7.06 -7.31
C ALA A 58 2.49 7.74 -5.94
N ALA A 59 2.19 6.97 -4.89
CA ALA A 59 2.08 7.49 -3.53
C ALA A 59 3.39 8.11 -3.04
N LEU A 60 4.55 7.49 -3.32
CA LEU A 60 5.85 8.04 -2.97
C LEU A 60 6.18 9.31 -3.75
N VAL A 61 5.86 9.37 -5.05
CA VAL A 61 6.03 10.58 -5.86
C VAL A 61 5.19 11.71 -5.28
N TYR A 62 3.93 11.45 -4.92
CA TYR A 62 3.07 12.45 -4.27
C TYR A 62 3.70 13.00 -2.99
N LEU A 63 4.16 12.11 -2.11
CA LEU A 63 4.74 12.51 -0.82
C LEU A 63 6.01 13.35 -0.98
N GLN A 64 6.80 13.13 -2.03
CA GLN A 64 8.09 13.80 -2.24
C GLN A 64 8.00 15.04 -3.12
N GLN A 65 7.13 15.03 -4.13
CA GLN A 65 7.11 16.00 -5.23
C GLN A 65 5.77 16.71 -5.38
N GLY A 66 4.74 16.26 -4.64
CA GLY A 66 3.41 16.84 -4.64
C GLY A 66 2.48 16.28 -5.71
N GLU A 67 1.26 16.82 -5.71
CA GLU A 67 0.14 16.31 -6.50
C GLU A 67 0.39 16.34 -8.00
N ARG A 68 0.95 17.44 -8.52
CA ARG A 68 1.15 17.60 -9.96
C ARG A 68 2.07 16.52 -10.52
N ALA A 69 3.19 16.27 -9.86
CA ALA A 69 4.14 15.22 -10.26
C ALA A 69 3.49 13.83 -10.20
N ALA A 70 2.70 13.54 -9.16
CA ALA A 70 1.99 12.28 -9.06
C ALA A 70 0.94 12.10 -10.17
N PHE A 71 0.25 13.17 -10.56
CA PHE A 71 -0.71 13.14 -11.66
C PHE A 71 -0.03 12.92 -13.02
N ASP A 72 1.13 13.54 -13.24
CA ASP A 72 1.91 13.37 -14.47
C ASP A 72 2.46 11.92 -14.63
N GLU A 73 2.47 11.11 -13.56
CA GLU A 73 2.82 9.68 -13.60
C GLU A 73 1.67 8.76 -14.04
N VAL A 74 0.42 9.23 -14.01
CA VAL A 74 -0.77 8.43 -14.33
C VAL A 74 -0.71 7.80 -15.73
N PRO A 75 -0.30 8.49 -16.82
CA PRO A 75 -0.20 7.88 -18.14
C PRO A 75 0.75 6.68 -18.17
N ARG A 76 1.93 6.79 -17.53
CA ARG A 76 2.91 5.71 -17.41
C ARG A 76 2.36 4.56 -16.57
N MET A 77 1.73 4.85 -15.44
CA MET A 77 1.08 3.82 -14.60
C MET A 77 0.03 3.05 -15.42
N ARG A 78 -0.81 3.76 -16.18
CA ARG A 78 -1.85 3.16 -17.01
C ARG A 78 -1.25 2.28 -18.09
N GLU A 79 -0.21 2.74 -18.77
CA GLU A 79 0.48 1.94 -19.79
C GLU A 79 1.04 0.63 -19.22
N ARG A 80 1.72 0.70 -18.08
CA ARG A 80 2.30 -0.48 -17.43
C ARG A 80 1.26 -1.47 -16.91
N THR A 81 0.16 -0.97 -16.35
CA THR A 81 -0.87 -1.81 -15.76
C THR A 81 -1.81 -2.38 -16.83
N ALA A 82 -2.34 -1.55 -17.73
CA ALA A 82 -3.29 -1.99 -18.76
C ALA A 82 -2.67 -2.93 -19.81
N GLY A 83 -1.35 -2.83 -20.05
CA GLY A 83 -0.62 -3.71 -20.95
C GLY A 83 -0.24 -5.08 -20.37
N SER A 84 -0.49 -5.32 -19.09
CA SER A 84 -0.06 -6.54 -18.40
C SER A 84 -0.98 -7.74 -18.65
N GLU A 85 -0.43 -8.96 -18.54
CA GLU A 85 -1.25 -10.19 -18.48
C GLU A 85 -2.19 -10.15 -17.27
N ASP A 86 -1.75 -9.54 -16.17
CA ASP A 86 -2.53 -9.40 -14.93
C ASP A 86 -3.79 -8.55 -15.12
N ALA A 87 -3.75 -7.50 -15.93
CA ALA A 87 -4.94 -6.71 -16.24
C ALA A 87 -5.97 -7.54 -17.02
N ARG A 88 -5.51 -8.32 -18.01
CA ARG A 88 -6.38 -9.24 -18.75
C ARG A 88 -6.97 -10.31 -17.84
N GLU A 89 -6.16 -10.90 -16.97
CA GLU A 89 -6.58 -11.90 -15.98
C GLU A 89 -7.59 -11.33 -14.97
N GLY A 90 -7.37 -10.10 -14.48
CA GLY A 90 -8.32 -9.41 -13.60
C GLY A 90 -9.69 -9.22 -14.26
N MET A 91 -9.72 -8.84 -15.54
CA MET A 91 -10.98 -8.76 -16.30
C MET A 91 -11.63 -10.15 -16.49
N MET A 92 -10.85 -11.17 -16.86
CA MET A 92 -11.37 -12.52 -17.12
C MET A 92 -11.90 -13.19 -15.86
N SER A 93 -11.14 -13.15 -14.75
CA SER A 93 -11.55 -13.70 -13.46
C SER A 93 -12.85 -13.07 -12.95
N PHE A 94 -13.02 -11.76 -13.14
CA PHE A 94 -14.27 -11.07 -12.82
C PHE A 94 -15.45 -11.56 -13.67
N VAL A 95 -15.26 -11.69 -15.00
CA VAL A 95 -16.30 -12.19 -15.92
C VAL A 95 -16.66 -13.65 -15.60
N GLU A 96 -15.65 -14.47 -15.30
CA GLU A 96 -15.78 -15.91 -15.00
C GLU A 96 -16.21 -16.19 -13.55
N ARG A 97 -16.26 -15.17 -12.69
CA ARG A 97 -16.59 -15.27 -11.25
C ARG A 97 -15.71 -16.28 -10.50
N ARG A 98 -14.41 -16.20 -10.76
CA ARG A 98 -13.40 -17.00 -10.06
C ARG A 98 -12.32 -16.10 -9.47
N ASP A 99 -11.50 -16.67 -8.60
CA ASP A 99 -10.32 -15.97 -8.10
C ASP A 99 -9.31 -15.74 -9.23
N ALA A 100 -8.67 -14.58 -9.20
CA ALA A 100 -7.64 -14.20 -10.16
C ALA A 100 -6.30 -14.88 -9.84
N VAL A 101 -5.54 -15.25 -10.87
CA VAL A 101 -4.19 -15.80 -10.72
C VAL A 101 -3.18 -14.86 -11.36
N PHE A 102 -2.71 -13.89 -10.60
CA PHE A 102 -1.73 -12.91 -11.06
C PHE A 102 -0.30 -13.48 -11.11
N LYS A 103 0.47 -13.07 -12.12
CA LYS A 103 1.81 -13.56 -12.41
C LYS A 103 2.87 -12.46 -12.46
N GLY A 104 2.47 -11.19 -12.31
CA GLY A 104 3.38 -10.05 -12.25
C GLY A 104 4.04 -9.71 -13.58
N ARG A 105 3.33 -9.92 -14.70
CA ARG A 105 3.79 -9.64 -16.06
C ARG A 105 2.65 -9.12 -16.91
#